data_AF-A0AAJ0DI96-F1
#
_entry.id   AF-A0AAJ0DI96-F1
#
_cell.length_a   1.000
_cell.length_b   1.000
_cell.length_c   1.000
_cell.angle_alpha   90.00
_cell.angle_beta   90.00
_cell.angle_gamma   90.00
#
_symmetry.space_group_name_H-M   'P 1'
#
loop_
_entity.id
_entity.type
_entity.pdbx_description
1 polymer ?
#
loop_
_entity_poly.entity_id
_entity_poly.type
_entity_poly.pdbx_seq_one_letter_code
_entity_poly.pdbx_strand_id
1 'polypeptide(L)'
;MRTSTFIAAAFAFASTVVASPAPKKAGKPKAPKCREGIYRPGCVGIPLPPKKCKTCMSDADATIVASTFQSLIQGYTIEQALAALTEDFVDYSSAVSIVINKGAAVPNDITKPIFTSREQFMLGHGKQKPIPFETLDVFHNCNGTVSMRWLTTRSALGQPTEAAAIPVPGLVILETEPAEEGNEYNYRIHTIYSEFNTAAWLVNLGVFDPAGEVTPVPSAKRDIAFRSIEDWTDVGAI
;
A
#
# COMPACT_ATOMS: atom_id res chain seq x y z
N MET A 1 -44.32 17.59 -5.10
CA MET A 1 -43.93 16.61 -6.14
C MET A 1 -43.44 17.38 -7.36
N ARG A 2 -42.14 17.41 -7.60
CA ARG A 2 -41.55 17.89 -8.86
C ARG A 2 -40.59 16.81 -9.36
N THR A 3 -40.84 16.38 -10.58
CA THR A 3 -40.21 15.27 -11.28
C THR A 3 -38.87 15.68 -11.88
N SER A 4 -37.92 14.76 -11.82
CA SER A 4 -36.53 14.85 -12.27
C SER A 4 -36.37 14.80 -13.79
N THR A 5 -35.32 15.43 -14.30
CA THR A 5 -34.58 14.93 -15.48
C THR A 5 -33.11 15.31 -15.33
N PHE A 6 -32.24 14.34 -15.05
CA PHE A 6 -30.78 14.49 -15.17
C PHE A 6 -30.33 13.73 -16.43
N ILE A 7 -29.69 14.44 -17.36
CA ILE A 7 -29.10 13.88 -18.57
C ILE A 7 -27.66 13.47 -18.22
N ALA A 8 -27.36 12.17 -18.32
CA ALA A 8 -26.00 11.65 -18.24
C ALA A 8 -25.39 11.66 -19.65
N ALA A 9 -24.34 12.46 -19.86
CA ALA A 9 -23.53 12.42 -21.07
C ALA A 9 -22.35 11.45 -20.85
N ALA A 10 -22.34 10.36 -21.62
CA ALA A 10 -21.22 9.43 -21.67
C ALA A 10 -20.18 9.94 -22.69
N PHE A 11 -18.95 10.21 -22.23
CA PHE A 11 -17.81 10.44 -23.11
C PHE A 11 -16.94 9.18 -23.12
N ALA A 12 -16.85 8.53 -24.29
CA ALA A 12 -15.89 7.46 -24.55
C ALA A 12 -14.57 8.10 -25.01
N PHE A 13 -13.49 7.87 -24.27
CA PHE A 13 -12.13 8.14 -24.74
C PHE A 13 -11.41 6.81 -24.98
N ALA A 14 -11.04 6.58 -26.23
CA ALA A 14 -10.17 5.47 -26.63
C ALA A 14 -8.75 5.75 -26.12
N SER A 15 -8.24 4.89 -25.23
CA SER A 15 -6.83 4.91 -24.81
C SER A 15 -6.05 3.92 -25.66
N THR A 16 -5.12 4.43 -26.47
CA THR A 16 -4.10 3.63 -27.15
C THR A 16 -3.05 3.21 -26.13
N VAL A 17 -3.05 1.92 -25.77
CA VAL A 17 -2.02 1.30 -24.93
C VAL A 17 -0.76 1.11 -25.77
N VAL A 18 0.32 1.82 -25.43
CA VAL A 18 1.66 1.50 -25.92
C VAL A 18 2.19 0.36 -25.06
N ALA A 19 2.25 -0.84 -25.63
CA ALA A 19 2.79 -2.01 -24.95
C ALA A 19 4.29 -1.80 -24.63
N SER A 20 4.64 -1.85 -23.35
CA SER A 20 6.03 -1.92 -22.91
C SER A 20 6.58 -3.34 -23.16
N PRO A 21 7.86 -3.49 -23.53
CA PRO A 21 8.45 -4.80 -23.77
C PRO A 21 8.51 -5.63 -22.49
N ALA A 22 8.09 -6.90 -22.59
CA ALA A 22 8.08 -7.86 -21.50
C ALA A 22 9.50 -8.06 -20.91
N PRO A 23 9.63 -8.17 -19.57
CA PRO A 23 10.91 -8.49 -18.94
C PRO A 23 11.37 -9.88 -19.39
N LYS A 24 12.65 -9.96 -19.79
CA LYS A 24 13.29 -11.23 -20.16
C LYS A 24 13.27 -12.19 -18.97
N LYS A 25 12.80 -13.42 -19.17
CA LYS A 25 12.81 -14.50 -18.17
C LYS A 25 14.20 -14.64 -17.57
N ALA A 26 14.39 -14.13 -16.36
CA ALA A 26 15.55 -14.46 -15.55
C ALA A 26 15.49 -15.96 -15.25
N GLY A 27 16.59 -16.68 -15.48
CA GLY A 27 16.67 -18.10 -15.19
C GLY A 27 16.32 -18.38 -13.73
N LYS A 28 15.69 -19.53 -13.46
CA LYS A 28 15.30 -19.97 -12.12
C LYS A 28 16.47 -19.71 -11.13
N PRO A 29 16.27 -18.91 -10.07
CA PRO A 29 17.28 -18.78 -9.03
C PRO A 29 17.59 -20.17 -8.48
N LYS A 30 18.84 -20.61 -8.62
CA LYS A 30 19.29 -21.82 -7.95
C LYS A 30 19.23 -21.54 -6.45
N ALA A 31 18.49 -22.37 -5.71
CA ALA A 31 18.45 -22.29 -4.26
C ALA A 31 19.90 -22.27 -3.69
N PRO A 32 20.28 -21.28 -2.87
CA PRO A 32 21.59 -21.28 -2.23
C PRO A 32 21.68 -22.49 -1.29
N LYS A 33 22.77 -23.24 -1.39
CA LYS A 33 23.03 -24.38 -0.50
C LYS A 33 23.21 -23.85 0.93
N CYS A 34 22.34 -24.26 1.85
CA CYS A 34 22.60 -24.06 3.27
C CYS A 34 23.95 -24.71 3.62
N ARG A 35 24.86 -23.96 4.24
CA ARG A 35 26.05 -24.56 4.85
C ARG A 35 25.58 -25.55 5.92
N GLU A 36 25.99 -26.79 5.78
CA GLU A 36 25.82 -27.82 6.81
C GLU A 36 26.46 -27.36 8.13
N GLY A 37 25.82 -27.74 9.23
CA GLY A 37 25.92 -27.08 10.52
C GLY A 37 27.31 -26.96 11.14
N ILE A 38 27.49 -25.91 11.94
CA ILE A 38 28.58 -25.81 12.90
C ILE A 38 28.29 -26.83 14.01
N TYR A 39 29.11 -27.87 14.09
CA TYR A 39 29.12 -28.87 15.15
C TYR A 39 29.27 -28.17 16.51
N ARG A 40 28.28 -28.26 17.39
CA ARG A 40 28.47 -27.93 18.81
C ARG A 40 29.27 -29.08 19.44
N PRO A 41 30.46 -28.85 20.00
CA PRO A 41 31.18 -29.89 20.71
C PRO A 41 30.37 -30.27 21.95
N GLY A 42 29.85 -31.50 22.02
CA GLY A 42 29.18 -32.04 23.21
C GLY A 42 27.82 -32.72 23.00
N CYS A 43 27.21 -32.66 21.80
CA CYS A 43 25.96 -33.37 21.53
C CYS A 43 26.19 -34.52 20.54
N VAL A 44 26.61 -35.68 21.05
CA VAL A 44 26.72 -36.91 20.26
C VAL A 44 25.36 -37.61 20.27
N GLY A 45 24.75 -37.85 19.10
CA GLY A 45 23.80 -38.94 18.91
C GLY A 45 22.31 -38.63 18.79
N ILE A 46 21.87 -37.37 18.74
CA ILE A 46 20.47 -37.04 18.35
C ILE A 46 20.51 -36.26 17.03
N PRO A 47 20.02 -36.83 15.91
CA PRO A 47 19.78 -36.04 14.71
C PRO A 47 18.75 -34.97 15.07
N LEU A 48 19.18 -33.72 15.16
CA LEU A 48 18.21 -32.61 15.15
C LEU A 48 17.46 -32.74 13.81
N PRO A 49 16.11 -32.64 13.81
CA PRO A 49 15.38 -32.58 12.54
C PRO A 49 16.02 -31.49 11.70
N PRO A 50 16.24 -31.71 10.38
CA PRO A 50 16.84 -30.69 9.54
C PRO A 50 16.05 -29.42 9.77
N LYS A 51 16.69 -28.39 10.35
CA LYS A 51 16.10 -27.07 10.43
C LYS A 51 15.74 -26.77 8.98
N LYS A 52 14.44 -26.73 8.65
CA LYS A 52 14.01 -26.13 7.39
C LYS A 52 14.66 -24.76 7.43
N CYS A 53 15.70 -24.55 6.62
CA CYS A 53 16.22 -23.22 6.40
C CYS A 53 15.02 -22.47 5.88
N LYS A 54 14.42 -21.61 6.70
CA LYS A 54 13.41 -20.69 6.22
C LYS A 54 14.20 -19.80 5.26
N THR A 55 14.14 -20.11 3.97
CA THR A 55 14.81 -19.32 2.94
C THR A 55 14.23 -17.94 3.08
N CYS A 56 15.05 -17.02 3.55
CA CYS A 56 14.60 -15.65 3.74
C CYS A 56 14.21 -15.09 2.38
N MET A 57 13.23 -14.20 2.37
CA MET A 57 12.94 -13.42 1.17
C MET A 57 14.23 -12.70 0.75
N SER A 58 14.50 -12.64 -0.55
CA SER A 58 15.65 -11.89 -1.06
C SER A 58 15.29 -10.40 -1.17
N ASP A 59 16.29 -9.52 -1.17
CA ASP A 59 16.06 -8.08 -1.42
C ASP A 59 15.35 -7.84 -2.76
N ALA A 60 15.66 -8.66 -3.77
CA ALA A 60 15.03 -8.60 -5.08
C ALA A 60 13.54 -8.97 -5.02
N ASP A 61 13.19 -10.05 -4.33
CA ASP A 61 11.79 -10.45 -4.15
C ASP A 61 11.02 -9.42 -3.32
N ALA A 62 11.63 -8.88 -2.27
CA ALA A 62 11.03 -7.82 -1.45
C ALA A 62 10.77 -6.54 -2.25
N THR A 63 11.70 -6.18 -3.14
CA THR A 63 11.53 -5.04 -4.05
C THR A 63 10.38 -5.28 -5.03
N ILE A 64 10.25 -6.50 -5.57
CA ILE A 64 9.14 -6.87 -6.45
C ILE A 64 7.81 -6.74 -5.70
N VAL A 65 7.71 -7.28 -4.47
CA VAL A 65 6.50 -7.17 -3.64
C VAL A 65 6.13 -5.70 -3.38
N ALA A 66 7.11 -4.86 -3.02
CA ALA A 66 6.91 -3.43 -2.82
C ALA A 66 6.42 -2.73 -4.11
N SER A 67 7.03 -3.02 -5.25
CA SER A 67 6.61 -2.50 -6.56
C SER A 67 5.22 -2.98 -6.97
N THR A 68 4.87 -4.23 -6.65
CA THR A 68 3.53 -4.76 -6.88
C THR A 68 2.49 -3.98 -6.07
N PHE A 69 2.73 -3.74 -4.78
CA PHE A 69 1.85 -2.89 -3.98
C PHE A 69 1.71 -1.47 -4.56
N GLN A 70 2.82 -0.84 -4.94
CA GLN A 70 2.80 0.47 -5.61
C GLN A 70 1.93 0.44 -6.88
N SER A 71 2.05 -0.58 -7.72
CA SER A 71 1.24 -0.69 -8.95
C SER A 71 -0.26 -0.84 -8.66
N LEU A 72 -0.64 -1.54 -7.60
CA LEU A 72 -2.03 -1.64 -7.15
C LEU A 72 -2.61 -0.26 -6.78
N ILE A 73 -1.78 0.72 -6.42
CA ILE A 73 -2.22 2.09 -6.11
C ILE A 73 -2.16 3.01 -7.35
N GLN A 74 -1.12 2.91 -8.18
CA GLN A 74 -0.89 3.87 -9.28
C GLN A 74 -1.55 3.50 -10.61
N GLY A 75 -1.91 2.23 -10.81
CA GLY A 75 -2.28 1.75 -12.14
C GLY A 75 -3.08 0.46 -12.09
N TYR A 76 -3.96 0.36 -11.10
CA TYR A 76 -4.77 -0.83 -10.83
C TYR A 76 -5.42 -1.40 -12.10
N THR A 77 -5.22 -2.70 -12.30
CA THR A 77 -6.06 -3.52 -13.18
C THR A 77 -6.57 -4.76 -12.44
N ILE A 78 -7.64 -5.34 -12.96
CA ILE A 78 -8.21 -6.59 -12.43
C ILE A 78 -7.19 -7.72 -12.51
N GLU A 79 -6.47 -7.82 -13.63
CA GLU A 79 -5.47 -8.86 -13.87
C GLU A 79 -4.32 -8.75 -12.86
N GLN A 80 -3.87 -7.53 -12.58
CA GLN A 80 -2.85 -7.31 -11.56
C GLN A 80 -3.30 -7.76 -10.18
N ALA A 81 -4.53 -7.44 -9.76
CA ALA A 81 -5.05 -7.89 -8.48
C ALA A 81 -5.15 -9.42 -8.40
N LEU A 82 -5.60 -10.06 -9.49
CA LEU A 82 -5.68 -11.52 -9.60
C LEU A 82 -4.31 -12.20 -9.56
N ALA A 83 -3.24 -11.56 -10.04
CA ALA A 83 -1.89 -12.10 -9.98
C ALA A 83 -1.22 -11.79 -8.62
N ALA A 84 -1.42 -10.59 -8.08
CA ALA A 84 -0.72 -10.05 -6.92
C ALA A 84 -1.29 -10.48 -5.57
N LEU A 85 -2.61 -10.70 -5.44
CA LEU A 85 -3.26 -10.91 -4.15
C LEU A 85 -3.77 -12.36 -4.02
N THR A 86 -3.67 -12.99 -2.84
CA THR A 86 -4.31 -14.30 -2.59
C THR A 86 -5.85 -14.17 -2.63
N GLU A 87 -6.59 -15.27 -2.75
CA GLU A 87 -8.07 -15.21 -2.79
C GLU A 87 -8.68 -14.73 -1.47
N ASP A 88 -8.11 -15.20 -0.36
CA ASP A 88 -8.46 -14.90 1.02
C ASP A 88 -7.80 -13.62 1.56
N PHE A 89 -7.37 -12.74 0.65
CA PHE A 89 -6.68 -11.50 0.97
C PHE A 89 -7.45 -10.62 1.98
N VAL A 90 -6.71 -10.02 2.92
CA VAL A 90 -7.27 -9.12 3.95
C VAL A 90 -6.51 -7.79 4.00
N ASP A 91 -7.25 -6.68 4.07
CA ASP A 91 -6.68 -5.33 4.18
C ASP A 91 -7.12 -4.64 5.47
N TYR A 92 -6.15 -4.23 6.29
CA TYR A 92 -6.35 -3.46 7.51
C TYR A 92 -5.77 -2.05 7.35
N SER A 93 -6.60 -1.05 7.63
CA SER A 93 -6.15 0.33 7.77
C SER A 93 -7.16 1.18 8.54
N SER A 94 -6.74 1.71 9.68
CA SER A 94 -7.55 2.70 10.40
C SER A 94 -7.58 4.02 9.63
N ALA A 95 -6.47 4.40 8.98
CA ALA A 95 -6.39 5.57 8.11
C ALA A 95 -7.39 5.51 6.95
N VAL A 96 -7.44 4.41 6.18
CA VAL A 96 -8.44 4.26 5.10
C VAL A 96 -9.86 4.24 5.66
N SER A 97 -10.09 3.58 6.80
CA SER A 97 -11.41 3.52 7.45
C SER A 97 -11.94 4.92 7.75
N ILE A 98 -11.08 5.78 8.27
CA ILE A 98 -11.39 7.18 8.58
C ILE A 98 -11.63 7.98 7.30
N VAL A 99 -10.81 7.78 6.25
CA VAL A 99 -10.99 8.48 4.95
C VAL A 99 -12.32 8.12 4.30
N ILE A 100 -12.67 6.82 4.23
CA ILE A 100 -13.95 6.35 3.70
C ILE A 100 -15.12 6.96 4.49
N ASN A 101 -14.97 7.04 5.81
CA ASN A 101 -15.96 7.62 6.72
C ASN A 101 -15.89 9.17 6.80
N LYS A 102 -15.12 9.83 5.94
CA LYS A 102 -14.96 11.29 5.96
C LYS A 102 -14.66 11.84 7.36
N GLY A 103 -13.65 11.28 8.03
CA GLY A 103 -13.24 11.67 9.37
C GLY A 103 -14.01 10.92 10.47
N ALA A 104 -15.34 11.11 10.53
CA ALA A 104 -16.23 10.46 11.49
C ALA A 104 -17.71 10.73 11.16
N ALA A 105 -18.08 10.73 9.87
CA ALA A 105 -19.42 11.13 9.46
C ALA A 105 -20.52 10.25 10.05
N VAL A 106 -20.23 8.97 10.27
CA VAL A 106 -21.08 8.04 11.03
C VAL A 106 -20.23 7.19 11.99
N PRO A 107 -20.82 6.57 13.03
CA PRO A 107 -20.11 5.57 13.82
C PRO A 107 -19.55 4.45 12.93
N ASN A 108 -18.26 4.18 13.04
CA ASN A 108 -17.57 3.16 12.26
C ASN A 108 -16.55 2.42 13.13
N ASP A 109 -16.45 1.10 12.99
CA ASP A 109 -15.46 0.29 13.70
C ASP A 109 -14.16 0.25 12.88
N ILE A 110 -13.24 1.15 13.22
CA ILE A 110 -11.94 1.29 12.54
C ILE A 110 -10.94 0.18 12.87
N THR A 111 -11.32 -0.80 13.70
CA THR A 111 -10.45 -1.93 14.08
C THR A 111 -10.66 -3.16 13.19
N LYS A 112 -11.63 -3.11 12.27
CA LYS A 112 -11.96 -4.19 11.36
C LYS A 112 -11.21 -4.07 10.03
N PRO A 113 -11.05 -5.18 9.28
CA PRO A 113 -10.58 -5.11 7.91
C PRO A 113 -11.47 -4.19 7.06
N ILE A 114 -10.84 -3.42 6.17
CA ILE A 114 -11.53 -2.68 5.10
C ILE A 114 -12.09 -3.68 4.08
N PHE A 115 -11.27 -4.67 3.73
CA PHE A 115 -11.59 -5.72 2.78
C PHE A 115 -11.24 -7.07 3.39
N THR A 116 -12.14 -8.04 3.27
CA THR A 116 -11.95 -9.41 3.77
C THR A 116 -11.76 -10.44 2.66
N SER A 117 -11.65 -9.98 1.41
CA SER A 117 -11.30 -10.81 0.27
C SER A 117 -10.70 -9.99 -0.87
N ARG A 118 -9.99 -10.65 -1.78
CA ARG A 118 -9.53 -10.04 -3.03
C ARG A 118 -10.68 -9.48 -3.86
N GLU A 119 -11.82 -10.18 -3.91
CA GLU A 119 -13.00 -9.72 -4.65
C GLU A 119 -13.52 -8.39 -4.11
N GLN A 120 -13.62 -8.24 -2.79
CA GLN A 120 -14.03 -6.97 -2.17
C GLN A 120 -13.03 -5.86 -2.46
N PHE A 121 -11.73 -6.16 -2.36
CA PHE A 121 -10.68 -5.21 -2.73
C PHE A 121 -10.84 -4.75 -4.18
N MET A 122 -11.04 -5.67 -5.12
CA MET A 122 -11.21 -5.34 -6.54
C MET A 122 -12.44 -4.46 -6.80
N LEU A 123 -13.56 -4.72 -6.13
CA LEU A 123 -14.80 -3.95 -6.26
C LEU A 123 -14.72 -2.55 -5.62
N GLY A 124 -13.97 -2.43 -4.52
CA GLY A 124 -13.79 -1.18 -3.78
C GLY A 124 -12.69 -0.32 -4.38
N HIS A 125 -11.46 -0.85 -4.37
CA HIS A 125 -10.24 -0.16 -4.78
C HIS A 125 -10.25 0.21 -6.27
N GLY A 126 -10.82 -0.63 -7.14
CA GLY A 126 -10.89 -0.37 -8.58
C GLY A 126 -11.69 0.88 -8.99
N LYS A 127 -12.41 1.52 -8.05
CA LYS A 127 -13.12 2.79 -8.28
C LYS A 127 -12.27 4.03 -7.96
N GLN A 128 -11.12 3.84 -7.32
CA GLN A 128 -10.26 4.95 -6.92
C GLN A 128 -9.46 5.46 -8.12
N LYS A 129 -9.26 6.78 -8.19
CA LYS A 129 -8.34 7.35 -9.16
C LYS A 129 -6.91 7.03 -8.73
N PRO A 130 -6.02 6.68 -9.68
CA PRO A 130 -4.62 6.47 -9.35
C PRO A 130 -4.02 7.75 -8.80
N ILE A 131 -3.16 7.62 -7.78
CA ILE A 131 -2.44 8.74 -7.17
C ILE A 131 -0.93 8.60 -7.42
N PRO A 132 -0.15 9.69 -7.38
CA PRO A 132 1.30 9.59 -7.37
C PRO A 132 1.73 8.83 -6.11
N PHE A 133 2.62 7.87 -6.26
CA PHE A 133 3.08 7.03 -5.15
C PHE A 133 4.56 6.74 -5.37
N GLU A 134 5.36 7.02 -4.35
CA GLU A 134 6.80 6.83 -4.35
C GLU A 134 7.19 5.91 -3.20
N THR A 135 7.90 4.85 -3.52
CA THR A 135 8.53 3.97 -2.54
C THR A 135 9.80 4.63 -2.01
N LEU A 136 9.89 4.82 -0.69
CA LEU A 136 11.03 5.45 -0.03
C LEU A 136 12.04 4.42 0.48
N ASP A 137 11.55 3.46 1.26
CA ASP A 137 12.36 2.42 1.89
C ASP A 137 11.62 1.08 1.86
N VAL A 138 12.36 -0.01 1.68
CA VAL A 138 11.83 -1.38 1.72
C VAL A 138 12.64 -2.20 2.71
N PHE A 139 11.94 -2.87 3.62
CA PHE A 139 12.48 -3.78 4.62
C PHE A 139 11.81 -5.14 4.44
N HIS A 140 12.51 -6.22 4.74
CA HIS A 140 11.91 -7.55 4.72
C HIS A 140 12.56 -8.47 5.75
N ASN A 141 11.92 -9.60 5.99
CA ASN A 141 12.41 -10.61 6.91
C ASN A 141 12.29 -12.03 6.31
N CYS A 142 12.71 -13.03 7.09
CA CYS A 142 12.67 -14.41 6.65
C CYS A 142 11.29 -15.07 6.67
N ASN A 143 10.24 -14.36 7.09
CA ASN A 143 8.91 -14.92 7.22
C ASN A 143 7.98 -14.62 6.03
N GLY A 144 8.45 -13.90 5.01
CA GLY A 144 7.63 -13.45 3.90
C GLY A 144 6.94 -12.12 4.17
N THR A 145 7.35 -11.36 5.19
CA THR A 145 6.85 -10.00 5.41
C THR A 145 7.77 -8.99 4.75
N VAL A 146 7.15 -8.06 4.03
CA VAL A 146 7.79 -6.84 3.52
C VAL A 146 7.17 -5.65 4.23
N SER A 147 7.99 -4.73 4.72
CA SER A 147 7.53 -3.44 5.23
C SER A 147 8.07 -2.33 4.35
N MET A 148 7.26 -1.33 4.03
CA MET A 148 7.64 -0.27 3.10
C MET A 148 7.23 1.09 3.63
N ARG A 149 8.14 2.06 3.53
CA ARG A 149 7.83 3.49 3.64
C ARG A 149 7.50 4.05 2.27
N TRP A 150 6.49 4.89 2.20
CA TRP A 150 6.06 5.47 0.93
C TRP A 150 5.58 6.92 1.11
N LEU A 151 5.46 7.62 -0.02
CA LEU A 151 5.00 8.99 -0.10
C LEU A 151 4.02 9.16 -1.26
N THR A 152 2.93 9.87 -1.03
CA THR A 152 2.16 10.51 -2.10
C THR A 152 2.22 12.02 -1.94
N THR A 153 2.41 12.74 -3.04
CA THR A 153 2.43 14.21 -3.05
C THR A 153 1.06 14.81 -3.40
N ARG A 154 0.06 13.97 -3.73
CA ARG A 154 -1.26 14.45 -4.17
C ARG A 154 -2.35 13.40 -3.95
N SER A 155 -2.71 13.17 -2.70
CA SER A 155 -3.61 12.09 -2.29
C SER A 155 -5.08 12.25 -2.73
N ALA A 156 -5.53 13.48 -3.01
CA ALA A 156 -6.88 13.77 -3.51
C ALA A 156 -6.97 13.89 -5.05
N LEU A 157 -5.87 13.64 -5.77
CA LEU A 157 -5.66 13.91 -7.19
C LEU A 157 -6.94 13.93 -8.06
N GLY A 158 -7.37 15.13 -8.45
CA GLY A 158 -8.44 15.36 -9.42
C GLY A 158 -9.83 14.95 -8.93
N GLN A 159 -10.02 14.73 -7.63
CA GLN A 159 -11.33 14.58 -7.04
C GLN A 159 -12.04 15.95 -6.98
N PRO A 160 -13.36 16.01 -7.11
CA PRO A 160 -14.11 17.26 -6.96
C PRO A 160 -13.92 17.93 -5.61
N THR A 161 -13.51 17.17 -4.59
CA THR A 161 -13.25 17.63 -3.23
C THR A 161 -11.77 17.93 -2.97
N GLU A 162 -10.91 17.90 -3.99
CA GLU A 162 -9.49 18.23 -3.82
C GLU A 162 -9.31 19.69 -3.39
N ALA A 163 -8.85 19.89 -2.15
CA ALA A 163 -8.66 21.20 -1.53
C ALA A 163 -7.18 21.58 -1.34
N ALA A 164 -6.30 20.58 -1.22
CA ALA A 164 -4.87 20.79 -0.98
C ALA A 164 -4.02 19.63 -1.50
N ALA A 165 -2.69 19.81 -1.48
CA ALA A 165 -1.72 18.77 -1.82
C ALA A 165 -0.59 18.70 -0.79
N ILE A 166 -0.97 18.55 0.49
CA ILE A 166 -0.04 18.22 1.56
C ILE A 166 0.55 16.84 1.27
N PRO A 167 1.88 16.67 1.26
CA PRO A 167 2.49 15.35 1.09
C PRO A 167 2.07 14.41 2.23
N VAL A 168 1.66 13.19 1.87
CA VAL A 168 1.23 12.17 2.82
C VAL A 168 2.27 11.06 2.85
N PRO A 169 3.13 11.00 3.89
CA PRO A 169 3.94 9.82 4.14
C PRO A 169 3.09 8.69 4.72
N GLY A 170 3.47 7.46 4.42
CA GLY A 170 2.85 6.27 4.96
C GLY A 170 3.81 5.10 5.13
N LEU A 171 3.28 4.08 5.79
CA LEU A 171 3.90 2.81 6.09
C LEU A 171 2.94 1.70 5.66
N VAL A 172 3.49 0.60 5.19
CA VAL A 172 2.72 -0.62 4.94
C VAL A 172 3.52 -1.83 5.37
N ILE A 173 2.82 -2.82 5.92
CA ILE A 173 3.31 -4.17 6.17
C ILE A 173 2.53 -5.11 5.24
N LEU A 174 3.25 -5.90 4.46
CA LEU A 174 2.76 -6.82 3.45
C LEU A 174 3.16 -8.22 3.89
N GLU A 175 2.21 -9.03 4.33
CA GLU A 175 2.42 -10.45 4.57
C GLU A 175 2.19 -11.21 3.26
N THR A 176 3.12 -12.09 2.89
CA THR A 176 3.09 -12.76 1.58
C THR A 176 3.16 -14.27 1.68
N GLU A 177 2.67 -14.90 0.63
CA GLU A 177 2.75 -16.34 0.39
C GLU A 177 3.46 -16.61 -0.95
N PRO A 178 4.17 -17.74 -1.10
CA PRO A 178 4.69 -18.15 -2.40
C PRO A 178 3.55 -18.25 -3.43
N ALA A 179 3.76 -17.69 -4.62
CA ALA A 179 2.78 -17.79 -5.69
C ALA A 179 2.75 -19.20 -6.31
N GLU A 180 1.65 -19.55 -6.99
CA GLU A 180 1.59 -20.81 -7.72
C GLU A 180 2.55 -20.81 -8.93
N GLU A 181 2.94 -22.01 -9.38
CA GLU A 181 3.80 -22.14 -10.57
C GLU A 181 3.14 -21.49 -11.80
N GLY A 182 3.87 -20.60 -12.45
CA GLY A 182 3.39 -19.88 -13.64
C GLY A 182 2.79 -18.50 -13.36
N ASN A 183 2.66 -18.09 -12.09
CA ASN A 183 2.38 -16.70 -11.73
C ASN A 183 3.55 -15.78 -12.15
N GLU A 184 3.24 -14.55 -12.54
CA GLU A 184 4.27 -13.56 -12.92
C GLU A 184 5.06 -13.04 -11.72
N TYR A 185 4.49 -13.14 -10.51
CA TYR A 185 5.13 -12.80 -9.24
C TYR A 185 5.59 -14.07 -8.53
N ASN A 186 6.73 -13.99 -7.83
CA ASN A 186 7.21 -15.08 -6.97
C ASN A 186 6.40 -15.20 -5.67
N TYR A 187 5.79 -14.10 -5.25
CA TYR A 187 5.02 -13.98 -4.00
C TYR A 187 3.72 -13.22 -4.26
N ARG A 188 2.66 -13.66 -3.60
CA ARG A 188 1.36 -13.00 -3.55
C ARG A 188 1.17 -12.37 -2.18
N ILE A 189 0.55 -11.20 -2.13
CA ILE A 189 0.21 -10.52 -0.88
C ILE A 189 -1.07 -11.15 -0.33
N HIS A 190 -0.97 -11.61 0.91
CA HIS A 190 -2.08 -12.21 1.65
C HIS A 190 -2.73 -11.19 2.59
N THR A 191 -1.92 -10.45 3.35
CA THR A 191 -2.44 -9.43 4.28
C THR A 191 -1.71 -8.11 4.12
N ILE A 192 -2.49 -7.02 4.14
CA ILE A 192 -1.99 -5.65 4.20
C ILE A 192 -2.34 -5.04 5.56
N TYR A 193 -1.35 -4.44 6.21
CA TYR A 193 -1.55 -3.47 7.28
C TYR A 193 -0.98 -2.14 6.83
N SER A 194 -1.83 -1.16 6.53
CA SER A 194 -1.40 0.12 5.98
C SER A 194 -1.84 1.30 6.86
N GLU A 195 -0.92 2.22 7.11
CA GLU A 195 -1.20 3.45 7.86
C GLU A 195 -0.46 4.63 7.23
N PHE A 196 -1.07 5.80 7.28
CA PHE A 196 -0.53 7.02 6.70
C PHE A 196 -1.03 8.25 7.45
N ASN A 197 -0.48 9.43 7.12
CA ASN A 197 -0.96 10.69 7.71
C ASN A 197 -2.40 11.01 7.25
N THR A 198 -3.37 10.47 7.97
CA THR A 198 -4.80 10.58 7.66
C THR A 198 -5.29 12.02 7.75
N ALA A 199 -4.77 12.81 8.69
CA ALA A 199 -5.15 14.22 8.83
C ALA A 199 -4.78 15.01 7.56
N ALA A 200 -3.56 14.86 7.06
CA ALA A 200 -3.14 15.47 5.79
C ALA A 200 -4.03 15.01 4.62
N TRP A 201 -4.40 13.72 4.58
CA TRP A 201 -5.30 13.21 3.55
C TRP A 201 -6.71 13.84 3.63
N LEU A 202 -7.27 13.98 4.83
CA LEU A 202 -8.59 14.59 5.03
C LEU A 202 -8.58 16.09 4.69
N VAL A 203 -7.51 16.81 4.99
CA VAL A 203 -7.32 18.19 4.54
C VAL A 203 -7.27 18.25 3.01
N ASN A 204 -6.49 17.38 2.37
CA ASN A 204 -6.40 17.32 0.91
C ASN A 204 -7.77 17.05 0.25
N LEU A 205 -8.66 16.31 0.93
CA LEU A 205 -10.05 16.05 0.49
C LEU A 205 -11.05 17.13 0.92
N GLY A 206 -10.64 18.21 1.59
CA GLY A 206 -11.54 19.26 2.08
C GLY A 206 -12.53 18.77 3.13
N VAL A 207 -12.20 17.67 3.84
CA VAL A 207 -13.05 17.08 4.89
C VAL A 207 -12.70 17.65 6.26
N PHE A 208 -11.42 17.95 6.49
CA PHE A 208 -10.92 18.53 7.73
C PHE A 208 -10.36 19.92 7.46
N ASP A 209 -10.84 20.91 8.21
CA ASP A 209 -10.32 22.27 8.19
C ASP A 209 -9.22 22.40 9.24
N PRO A 210 -7.95 22.54 8.85
CA PRO A 210 -6.87 22.71 9.80
C PRO A 210 -6.84 24.14 10.35
N ALA A 211 -6.28 24.30 11.54
CA ALA A 211 -6.21 25.60 12.22
C ALA A 211 -5.21 26.59 11.57
N GLY A 212 -4.28 26.10 10.74
CA GLY A 212 -3.26 26.90 10.07
C GLY A 212 -3.49 27.00 8.56
N GLU A 213 -2.70 27.84 7.90
CA GLU A 213 -2.72 27.94 6.44
C GLU A 213 -2.36 26.60 5.80
N VAL A 214 -3.17 26.19 4.83
CA VAL A 214 -2.89 25.03 3.99
C VAL A 214 -2.29 25.52 2.69
N THR A 215 -1.15 24.96 2.30
CA THR A 215 -0.63 25.17 0.95
C THR A 215 -1.62 24.57 -0.06
N PRO A 216 -2.28 25.39 -0.91
CA PRO A 216 -3.11 24.88 -1.99
C PRO A 216 -2.27 24.03 -2.93
N VAL A 217 -2.90 23.22 -3.80
CA VAL A 217 -2.21 22.41 -4.83
C VAL A 217 -1.10 23.25 -5.50
N PRO A 218 0.19 22.94 -5.31
CA PRO A 218 1.27 23.84 -5.70
C PRO A 218 1.34 24.05 -7.21
N SER A 219 1.47 25.31 -7.64
CA SER A 219 2.02 25.65 -8.97
C SER A 219 3.55 25.85 -8.95
N ALA A 220 4.18 25.91 -7.76
CA ALA A 220 5.65 25.94 -7.59
C ALA A 220 6.09 25.55 -6.17
N LYS A 221 7.32 25.04 -6.03
CA LYS A 221 7.96 24.64 -4.74
C LYS A 221 8.15 25.84 -3.81
N ARG A 222 7.83 25.71 -2.50
CA ARG A 222 8.26 26.67 -1.46
C ARG A 222 8.44 26.05 -0.07
N ASP A 223 9.12 26.83 0.77
CA ASP A 223 9.84 26.51 2.00
C ASP A 223 8.98 26.02 3.18
N ILE A 224 9.53 25.07 3.94
CA ILE A 224 8.91 24.47 5.15
C ILE A 224 9.34 25.28 6.38
N ALA A 225 8.39 25.85 7.12
CA ALA A 225 8.64 26.41 8.45
C ALA A 225 8.53 25.32 9.51
N PHE A 226 9.60 25.07 10.27
CA PHE A 226 9.60 24.17 11.43
C PHE A 226 9.01 24.91 12.64
N ARG A 227 8.07 24.28 13.36
CA ARG A 227 7.65 24.71 14.71
C ARG A 227 8.55 24.07 15.76
N SER A 228 8.83 24.79 16.85
CA SER A 228 9.68 24.28 17.93
C SER A 228 8.93 23.28 18.82
N ILE A 229 9.69 22.50 19.58
CA ILE A 229 9.18 21.51 20.56
C ILE A 229 8.39 22.15 21.71
N GLU A 230 8.47 23.47 21.88
CA GLU A 230 7.80 24.19 22.98
C GLU A 230 6.27 24.28 22.81
N ASP A 231 5.74 24.05 21.59
CA ASP A 231 4.29 24.06 21.30
C ASP A 231 3.55 22.79 21.76
N TRP A 232 4.23 21.83 22.38
CA TRP A 232 3.64 20.55 22.81
C TRP A 232 2.76 20.65 24.07
N THR A 233 2.65 21.80 24.73
CA THR A 233 1.85 21.95 25.96
C THR A 233 0.34 21.99 25.71
N ASP A 234 -0.10 22.23 24.47
CA ASP A 234 -1.51 22.38 24.09
C ASP A 234 -2.08 21.19 23.30
N VAL A 235 -1.25 20.19 22.97
CA VAL A 235 -1.75 18.89 22.48
C VAL A 235 -2.21 18.08 23.69
N GLY A 236 -3.53 18.01 23.91
CA GLY A 236 -4.13 17.14 24.93
C GLY A 236 -3.54 15.72 24.86
N ALA A 237 -3.42 15.07 26.03
CA ALA A 237 -2.70 13.83 26.29
C ALA A 237 -2.44 12.93 25.06
N ILE A 238 -1.17 12.89 24.63
CA ILE A 238 -0.57 11.84 23.79
C ILE A 238 -0.02 10.75 24.70
#